data_AF-A0A3S3PSS3-F1
#
_entry.id   AF-A0A3S3PSS3-F1
#
_cell.length_a   1.000
_cell.length_b   1.000
_cell.length_c   1.000
_cell.angle_alpha   90.00
_cell.angle_beta   90.00
_cell.angle_gamma   90.00
#
_symmetry.space_group_name_H-M   'P 1'
#
loop_
_entity.id
_entity.type
_entity.pdbx_description
1 polymer ?
#
loop_
_entity_poly.entity_id
_entity_poly.type
_entity_poly.pdbx_seq_one_letter_code
_entity_poly.pdbx_strand_id
1 'polypeptide(L)'
;MEEEGEMENPSIISSKKEERDLDAEILEKVGEVISAIDAANHVDQVICALHSLSLLLFPIDSSLFSGSIGDRYRDRVLNAKVPSQAERNDWKHAFYRGSAFPALARALLYNVASNWLACFPFSARTHVYDSFFVNGPSSETVQALVPVLQHSGTMEDVDFNSVCSNAERLLVLCLLEYEGIRYMVRDFSESLEARDYDSDTLKQGHLPFFSRVAQMVASVPDKMRPKAPVVLSSHHFFKKIIIQLLGGAEGKGY
;
A
#
# COMPACT_ATOMS: atom_id res chain seq x y z
N MET A 1 16.60 5.71 49.60
CA MET A 1 16.99 6.11 48.24
C MET A 1 17.48 4.83 47.59
N GLU A 2 16.53 4.03 47.11
CA GLU A 2 16.80 2.81 46.36
C GLU A 2 16.13 3.03 45.00
N GLU A 3 16.97 3.13 43.97
CA GLU A 3 16.52 3.11 42.57
C GLU A 3 16.18 1.66 42.23
N GLU A 4 14.88 1.37 42.14
CA GLU A 4 14.41 0.15 41.46
C GLU A 4 14.64 0.33 39.96
N GLY A 5 15.72 -0.28 39.45
CA GLY A 5 15.93 -0.45 38.03
C GLY A 5 14.97 -1.50 37.49
N GLU A 6 14.00 -1.08 36.67
CA GLU A 6 13.18 -1.97 35.86
C GLU A 6 14.09 -2.82 34.95
N MET A 7 14.32 -4.08 35.33
CA MET A 7 14.94 -5.06 34.44
C MET A 7 13.94 -5.43 33.36
N GLU A 8 14.03 -4.76 32.20
CA GLU A 8 13.29 -5.15 30.99
C GLU A 8 13.57 -6.63 30.64
N ASN A 9 12.51 -7.37 30.37
CA ASN A 9 12.53 -8.82 30.17
C ASN A 9 13.38 -9.20 28.93
N PRO A 10 14.37 -10.12 29.02
CA PRO A 10 15.30 -10.43 27.92
C PRO A 10 14.66 -10.88 26.61
N SER A 11 13.47 -11.50 26.67
CA SER A 11 12.68 -11.89 25.49
C SER A 11 12.16 -10.68 24.69
N ILE A 12 11.82 -9.59 25.37
CA ILE A 12 11.34 -8.34 24.76
C ILE A 12 12.51 -7.66 24.03
N ILE A 13 13.71 -7.72 24.58
CA ILE A 13 14.91 -7.12 23.98
C ILE A 13 15.32 -7.86 22.68
N SER A 14 15.20 -9.20 22.63
CA SER A 14 15.47 -10.00 21.42
C SER A 14 14.48 -9.67 20.31
N SER A 15 13.17 -9.67 20.61
CA SER A 15 12.12 -9.37 19.62
C SER A 15 12.24 -7.97 19.02
N LYS A 16 12.51 -6.94 19.85
CA LYS A 16 12.75 -5.56 19.38
C LYS A 16 14.02 -5.41 18.55
N LYS A 17 14.99 -6.32 18.68
CA LYS A 17 16.22 -6.30 17.87
C LYS A 17 15.94 -6.91 16.50
N GLU A 18 15.27 -8.06 16.47
CA GLU A 18 14.85 -8.74 15.24
C GLU A 18 13.94 -7.87 14.37
N GLU A 19 13.01 -7.13 14.98
CA GLU A 19 12.14 -6.17 14.27
C GLU A 19 12.94 -5.03 13.62
N ARG A 20 13.92 -4.46 14.34
CA ARG A 20 14.78 -3.39 13.81
C ARG A 20 15.70 -3.87 12.69
N ASP A 21 16.21 -5.09 12.80
CA ASP A 21 17.07 -5.68 11.78
C ASP A 21 16.27 -5.92 10.49
N LEU A 22 15.02 -6.39 10.60
CA LEU A 22 14.12 -6.57 9.46
C LEU A 22 13.71 -5.23 8.83
N ASP A 23 13.42 -4.20 9.63
CA ASP A 23 13.13 -2.84 9.15
C ASP A 23 14.28 -2.25 8.33
N ALA A 24 15.52 -2.50 8.76
CA ALA A 24 16.71 -2.09 8.01
C ALA A 24 16.84 -2.87 6.70
N GLU A 25 16.61 -4.18 6.72
CA GLU A 25 16.70 -5.05 5.54
C GLU A 25 15.65 -4.68 4.48
N ILE A 26 14.40 -4.43 4.87
CA ILE A 26 13.36 -3.97 3.93
C ILE A 26 13.68 -2.60 3.35
N LEU A 27 14.22 -1.69 4.15
CA LEU A 27 14.57 -0.35 3.67
C LEU A 27 15.74 -0.40 2.69
N GLU A 28 16.76 -1.21 2.96
CA GLU A 28 17.85 -1.49 2.04
C GLU A 28 17.31 -2.08 0.73
N LYS A 29 16.42 -3.08 0.82
CA LYS A 29 15.79 -3.70 -0.35
C LYS A 29 14.99 -2.70 -1.18
N VAL A 30 14.24 -1.80 -0.55
CA VAL A 30 13.53 -0.72 -1.25
C VAL A 30 14.53 0.24 -1.91
N GLY A 31 15.63 0.58 -1.25
CA GLY A 31 16.70 1.40 -1.82
C GLY A 31 17.33 0.79 -3.06
N GLU A 32 17.60 -0.53 -3.05
CA GLU A 32 18.08 -1.28 -4.22
C GLU A 32 17.10 -1.21 -5.39
N VAL A 33 15.81 -1.40 -5.09
CA VAL A 33 14.74 -1.40 -6.11
C VAL A 33 14.60 -0.03 -6.73
N ILE A 34 14.58 1.04 -5.93
CA ILE A 34 14.54 2.42 -6.44
C ILE A 34 15.77 2.71 -7.31
N SER A 35 16.96 2.35 -6.83
CA SER A 35 18.21 2.51 -7.60
C SER A 35 18.16 1.76 -8.94
N ALA A 36 17.59 0.55 -8.96
CA ALA A 36 17.44 -0.24 -10.16
C ALA A 36 16.41 0.34 -11.14
N ILE A 37 15.35 0.99 -10.64
CA ILE A 37 14.36 1.72 -11.45
C ILE A 37 15.03 2.94 -12.09
N ASP A 38 15.80 3.70 -11.32
CA ASP A 38 16.46 4.91 -11.80
C ASP A 38 17.56 4.61 -12.82
N ALA A 39 18.22 3.47 -12.70
CA ALA A 39 19.23 3.00 -13.66
C ALA A 39 18.65 2.24 -14.87
N ALA A 40 17.33 2.00 -14.91
CA ALA A 40 16.71 1.21 -15.97
C ALA A 40 16.74 1.96 -17.30
N ASN A 41 16.98 1.22 -18.39
CA ASN A 41 16.85 1.69 -19.76
C ASN A 41 15.73 0.99 -20.53
N HIS A 42 15.03 0.04 -19.90
CA HIS A 42 13.95 -0.73 -20.50
C HIS A 42 12.86 -1.07 -19.47
N VAL A 43 11.60 -1.06 -19.91
CA VAL A 43 10.44 -1.31 -19.04
C VAL A 43 10.51 -2.65 -18.31
N ASP A 44 10.96 -3.72 -18.98
CA ASP A 44 11.13 -5.03 -18.35
C ASP A 44 12.11 -5.03 -17.16
N GLN A 45 13.11 -4.13 -17.13
CA GLN A 45 14.01 -4.01 -15.97
C GLN A 45 13.27 -3.42 -14.78
N VAL A 46 12.43 -2.40 -15.02
CA VAL A 46 11.56 -1.80 -14.00
C VAL A 46 10.59 -2.86 -13.46
N ILE A 47 9.97 -3.63 -14.36
CA ILE A 47 9.07 -4.74 -13.97
C ILE A 47 9.83 -5.77 -13.12
N CYS A 48 11.05 -6.18 -13.51
CA CYS A 48 11.85 -7.11 -12.73
C CYS A 48 12.27 -6.54 -11.36
N ALA A 49 12.63 -5.25 -11.30
CA ALA A 49 13.02 -4.61 -10.05
C ALA A 49 11.83 -4.61 -9.07
N LEU A 50 10.66 -4.17 -9.53
CA LEU A 50 9.44 -4.20 -8.75
C LEU A 50 9.01 -5.63 -8.39
N HIS A 51 9.14 -6.57 -9.33
CA HIS A 51 8.83 -7.98 -9.09
C HIS A 51 9.63 -8.54 -7.92
N SER A 52 10.94 -8.25 -7.88
CA SER A 52 11.84 -8.75 -6.84
C SER A 52 11.43 -8.36 -5.42
N LEU A 53 10.79 -7.20 -5.26
CA LEU A 53 10.24 -6.75 -3.98
C LEU A 53 8.81 -7.27 -3.76
N SER A 54 7.98 -7.21 -4.79
CA SER A 54 6.59 -7.65 -4.71
C SER A 54 6.47 -9.13 -4.33
N LEU A 55 7.40 -9.98 -4.79
CA LEU A 55 7.47 -11.40 -4.45
C LEU A 55 7.74 -11.64 -2.96
N LEU A 56 8.45 -10.71 -2.31
CA LEU A 56 8.73 -10.74 -0.88
C LEU A 56 7.49 -10.41 -0.05
N LEU A 57 6.59 -9.58 -0.59
CA LEU A 57 5.45 -9.01 0.14
C LEU A 57 4.12 -9.71 -0.17
N PHE A 58 3.99 -10.32 -1.35
CA PHE A 58 2.72 -10.84 -1.86
C PHE A 58 2.87 -12.24 -2.46
N PRO A 59 1.81 -13.07 -2.42
CA PRO A 59 1.81 -14.37 -3.09
C PRO A 59 1.58 -14.19 -4.60
N ILE A 60 2.59 -13.71 -5.32
CA ILE A 60 2.51 -13.45 -6.77
C ILE A 60 2.82 -14.72 -7.54
N ASP A 61 1.91 -15.09 -8.44
CA ASP A 61 2.18 -16.05 -9.50
C ASP A 61 2.86 -15.35 -10.67
N SER A 62 4.18 -15.52 -10.79
CA SER A 62 4.99 -14.94 -11.87
C SER A 62 4.51 -15.35 -13.26
N SER A 63 3.83 -16.50 -13.41
CA SER A 63 3.34 -16.96 -14.71
C SER A 63 2.27 -16.02 -15.31
N LEU A 64 1.57 -15.25 -14.48
CA LEU A 64 0.49 -14.35 -14.90
C LEU A 64 0.97 -13.16 -15.75
N PHE A 65 2.25 -12.80 -15.67
CA PHE A 65 2.82 -11.69 -16.45
C PHE A 65 4.11 -12.05 -17.21
N SER A 66 4.72 -13.21 -16.94
CA SER A 66 6.01 -13.61 -17.54
C SER A 66 5.97 -13.75 -19.07
N GLY A 67 4.80 -14.03 -19.64
CA GLY A 67 4.57 -14.04 -21.08
C GLY A 67 4.59 -12.65 -21.73
N SER A 68 4.53 -11.59 -20.94
CA SER A 68 4.49 -10.19 -21.40
C SER A 68 5.83 -9.46 -21.29
N ILE A 69 6.89 -10.13 -20.85
CA ILE A 69 8.25 -9.58 -20.75
C ILE A 69 9.22 -10.38 -21.65
N GLY A 70 10.34 -9.75 -22.00
CA GLY A 70 11.38 -10.37 -22.83
C GLY A 70 11.99 -11.62 -22.18
N ASP A 71 12.40 -12.60 -23.00
CA ASP A 71 12.85 -13.92 -22.55
C ASP A 71 13.97 -13.86 -21.50
N ARG A 72 14.94 -12.94 -21.67
CA ARG A 72 16.05 -12.74 -20.72
C ARG A 72 15.60 -12.35 -19.30
N TYR A 73 14.41 -11.78 -19.16
CA TYR A 73 13.81 -11.39 -17.88
C TYR A 73 12.83 -12.44 -17.37
N ARG A 74 12.19 -13.16 -18.29
CA ARG A 74 11.25 -14.26 -17.99
C ARG A 74 11.87 -15.29 -17.06
N ASP A 75 13.07 -15.75 -17.38
CA ASP A 75 13.75 -16.76 -16.56
C ASP A 75 14.07 -16.24 -15.16
N ARG A 76 14.40 -14.95 -15.03
CA ARG A 76 14.67 -14.33 -13.72
C ARG A 76 13.42 -14.31 -12.84
N VAL A 77 12.26 -13.93 -13.38
CA VAL A 77 11.02 -13.81 -12.59
C VAL A 77 10.41 -15.17 -12.25
N LEU A 78 10.58 -16.17 -13.12
CA LEU A 78 10.06 -17.53 -12.90
C LEU A 78 10.91 -18.33 -11.91
N ASN A 79 12.23 -18.11 -11.90
CA ASN A 79 13.16 -18.82 -11.00
C ASN A 79 13.44 -18.05 -9.70
N ALA A 80 12.75 -16.93 -9.46
CA ALA A 80 12.94 -16.16 -8.24
C ALA A 80 12.54 -16.97 -7.00
N LYS A 81 13.35 -16.89 -5.94
CA LYS A 81 13.07 -17.60 -4.69
C LYS A 81 11.80 -17.02 -4.05
N VAL A 82 10.78 -17.87 -3.91
CA VAL A 82 9.53 -17.52 -3.24
C VAL A 82 9.73 -17.68 -1.73
N PRO A 83 9.50 -16.64 -0.90
CA PRO A 83 9.55 -16.78 0.55
C PRO A 83 8.37 -17.59 1.07
N SER A 84 8.55 -18.16 2.25
CA SER A 84 7.46 -18.77 3.02
C SER A 84 6.39 -17.74 3.38
N GLN A 85 5.20 -18.22 3.77
CA GLN A 85 4.11 -17.32 4.16
C GLN A 85 4.42 -16.54 5.44
N ALA A 86 5.16 -17.13 6.37
CA ALA A 86 5.57 -16.47 7.61
C ALA A 86 6.54 -15.31 7.31
N GLU A 87 7.62 -15.60 6.59
CA GLU A 87 8.57 -14.56 6.14
C GLU A 87 7.83 -13.44 5.40
N ARG A 88 6.97 -13.78 4.44
CA ARG A 88 6.18 -12.77 3.71
C ARG A 88 5.37 -11.86 4.62
N ASN A 89 4.76 -12.40 5.67
CA ASN A 89 3.96 -11.60 6.61
C ASN A 89 4.85 -10.63 7.40
N ASP A 90 6.02 -11.07 7.85
CA ASP A 90 6.97 -10.24 8.59
C ASP A 90 7.49 -9.10 7.70
N TRP A 91 7.93 -9.42 6.47
CA TRP A 91 8.35 -8.44 5.47
C TRP A 91 7.25 -7.43 5.15
N LYS A 92 6.01 -7.91 4.99
CA LYS A 92 4.85 -7.04 4.74
C LYS A 92 4.57 -6.12 5.93
N HIS A 93 4.70 -6.61 7.16
CA HIS A 93 4.52 -5.80 8.35
C HIS A 93 5.54 -4.67 8.41
N ALA A 94 6.83 -5.00 8.33
CA ALA A 94 7.95 -4.05 8.33
C ALA A 94 7.79 -3.01 7.20
N PHE A 95 7.43 -3.47 6.00
CA PHE A 95 7.27 -2.61 4.83
C PHE A 95 6.19 -1.53 5.00
N TYR A 96 4.98 -1.90 5.44
CA TYR A 96 3.84 -0.98 5.53
C TYR A 96 3.78 -0.20 6.85
N ARG A 97 4.36 -0.72 7.94
CA ARG A 97 4.42 0.01 9.22
C ARG A 97 5.66 0.91 9.34
N GLY A 98 6.70 0.63 8.55
CA GLY A 98 7.93 1.42 8.51
C GLY A 98 7.92 2.55 7.47
N SER A 99 9.11 3.12 7.24
CA SER A 99 9.35 4.19 6.25
C SER A 99 9.52 3.69 4.82
N ALA A 100 9.61 2.36 4.64
CA ALA A 100 9.88 1.70 3.37
C ALA A 100 8.74 1.90 2.35
N PHE A 101 7.48 1.68 2.74
CA PHE A 101 6.35 1.90 1.84
C PHE A 101 6.20 3.37 1.41
N PRO A 102 6.21 4.38 2.30
CA PRO A 102 6.18 5.78 1.86
C PRO A 102 7.30 6.17 0.90
N ALA A 103 8.51 5.62 1.10
CA ALA A 103 9.64 5.85 0.20
C ALA A 103 9.39 5.22 -1.18
N LEU A 104 8.99 3.95 -1.22
CA LEU A 104 8.67 3.26 -2.47
C LEU A 104 7.48 3.92 -3.18
N ALA A 105 6.40 4.24 -2.48
CA ALA A 105 5.21 4.86 -3.05
C ALA A 105 5.54 6.17 -3.76
N ARG A 106 6.41 7.01 -3.20
CA ARG A 106 6.91 8.21 -3.89
C ARG A 106 7.63 7.84 -5.19
N ALA A 107 8.55 6.88 -5.18
CA ALA A 107 9.23 6.44 -6.41
C ALA A 107 8.26 5.84 -7.44
N LEU A 108 7.26 5.06 -7.01
CA LEU A 108 6.24 4.49 -7.89
C LEU A 108 5.36 5.57 -8.53
N LEU A 109 5.05 6.63 -7.79
CA LEU A 109 4.20 7.71 -8.28
C LEU A 109 4.99 8.68 -9.17
N TYR A 110 6.19 9.09 -8.78
CA TYR A 110 6.92 10.13 -9.51
C TYR A 110 7.90 9.59 -10.56
N ASN A 111 8.56 8.45 -10.30
CA ASN A 111 9.53 7.89 -11.23
C ASN A 111 8.85 6.89 -12.17
N VAL A 112 8.06 5.95 -11.63
CA VAL A 112 7.44 4.89 -12.45
C VAL A 112 6.22 5.40 -13.21
N ALA A 113 5.28 6.11 -12.55
CA ALA A 113 4.05 6.54 -13.24
C ALA A 113 4.32 7.53 -14.37
N SER A 114 5.28 8.44 -14.19
CA SER A 114 5.65 9.44 -15.20
C SER A 114 6.42 8.84 -16.38
N ASN A 115 7.39 7.96 -16.11
CA ASN A 115 8.36 7.55 -17.14
C ASN A 115 8.10 6.17 -17.75
N TRP A 116 7.47 5.26 -17.01
CA TRP A 116 7.49 3.83 -17.34
C TRP A 116 6.10 3.21 -17.46
N LEU A 117 5.13 3.66 -16.67
CA LEU A 117 3.85 2.98 -16.50
C LEU A 117 3.02 2.89 -17.78
N ALA A 118 3.16 3.86 -18.70
CA ALA A 118 2.51 3.81 -20.01
C ALA A 118 3.00 2.64 -20.89
N CYS A 119 4.21 2.14 -20.62
CA CYS A 119 4.83 1.03 -21.34
C CYS A 119 4.60 -0.33 -20.64
N PHE A 120 3.97 -0.35 -19.46
CA PHE A 120 3.74 -1.60 -18.74
C PHE A 120 2.68 -2.44 -19.47
N PRO A 121 2.95 -3.73 -19.72
CA PRO A 121 1.88 -4.67 -20.04
C PRO A 121 0.82 -4.67 -18.95
N PHE A 122 -0.45 -4.84 -19.34
CA PHE A 122 -1.57 -4.79 -18.39
C PHE A 122 -1.38 -5.78 -17.22
N SER A 123 -0.97 -7.02 -17.52
CA SER A 123 -0.69 -8.06 -16.53
C SER A 123 0.39 -7.64 -15.53
N ALA A 124 1.51 -7.08 -15.99
CA ALA A 124 2.58 -6.61 -15.13
C ALA A 124 2.13 -5.42 -14.28
N ARG A 125 1.32 -4.50 -14.82
CA ARG A 125 0.75 -3.41 -14.03
C ARG A 125 -0.10 -3.97 -12.89
N THR A 126 -1.03 -4.87 -13.19
CA THR A 126 -1.95 -5.42 -12.19
C THR A 126 -1.26 -6.27 -11.13
N HIS A 127 -0.35 -7.16 -11.53
CA HIS A 127 0.24 -8.15 -10.61
C HIS A 127 1.51 -7.68 -9.90
N VAL A 128 2.19 -6.66 -10.42
CA VAL A 128 3.47 -6.17 -9.86
C VAL A 128 3.37 -4.74 -9.37
N TYR A 129 2.84 -3.81 -10.15
CA TYR A 129 2.77 -2.40 -9.76
C TYR A 129 1.60 -2.12 -8.81
N ASP A 130 0.39 -2.50 -9.20
CA ASP A 130 -0.83 -2.21 -8.44
C ASP A 130 -0.88 -2.97 -7.11
N SER A 131 -0.20 -4.12 -7.02
CA SER A 131 -0.18 -4.96 -5.82
C SER A 131 0.32 -4.22 -4.58
N PHE A 132 1.27 -3.28 -4.73
CA PHE A 132 1.77 -2.48 -3.61
C PHE A 132 0.71 -1.57 -2.98
N PHE A 133 -0.33 -1.21 -3.73
CA PHE A 133 -1.40 -0.34 -3.25
C PHE A 133 -2.67 -1.14 -2.90
N VAL A 134 -2.93 -2.21 -3.64
CA VAL A 134 -4.16 -3.01 -3.54
C VAL A 134 -4.06 -4.11 -2.48
N ASN A 135 -2.90 -4.77 -2.36
CA ASN A 135 -2.72 -5.87 -1.41
C ASN A 135 -2.20 -5.39 -0.05
N GLY A 136 -1.93 -4.09 0.10
CA GLY A 136 -1.53 -3.44 1.35
C GLY A 136 -2.71 -2.92 2.18
N PRO A 137 -2.45 -2.39 3.39
CA PRO A 137 -3.47 -1.71 4.17
C PRO A 137 -3.97 -0.47 3.42
N SER A 138 -5.27 -0.40 3.18
CA SER A 138 -5.85 0.70 2.39
C SER A 138 -5.61 2.07 3.02
N SER A 139 -5.47 2.15 4.35
CA SER A 139 -5.14 3.39 5.06
C SER A 139 -3.79 3.97 4.63
N GLU A 140 -2.78 3.12 4.52
CA GLU A 140 -1.43 3.52 4.09
C GLU A 140 -1.47 3.98 2.63
N THR A 141 -2.19 3.24 1.78
CA THR A 141 -2.40 3.61 0.38
C THR A 141 -3.03 5.00 0.25
N VAL A 142 -4.11 5.29 0.98
CA VAL A 142 -4.75 6.62 0.94
C VAL A 142 -3.79 7.71 1.42
N GLN A 143 -3.06 7.46 2.51
CA GLN A 143 -2.09 8.42 3.05
C GLN A 143 -0.93 8.70 2.09
N ALA A 144 -0.53 7.73 1.26
CA ALA A 144 0.48 7.92 0.23
C ALA A 144 -0.06 8.68 -1.00
N LEU A 145 -1.32 8.44 -1.40
CA LEU A 145 -1.90 8.97 -2.63
C LEU A 145 -2.48 10.38 -2.50
N VAL A 146 -3.15 10.69 -1.38
CA VAL A 146 -3.85 11.97 -1.18
C VAL A 146 -2.93 13.19 -1.29
N PRO A 147 -1.72 13.20 -0.67
CA PRO A 147 -0.83 14.37 -0.76
C PRO A 147 -0.50 14.72 -2.21
N VAL A 148 -0.28 13.72 -3.07
CA VAL A 148 0.06 13.94 -4.49
C VAL A 148 -1.04 14.71 -5.23
N LEU A 149 -2.30 14.41 -4.93
CA LEU A 149 -3.44 15.08 -5.56
C LEU A 149 -3.67 16.51 -5.04
N GLN A 150 -3.29 16.79 -3.79
CA GLN A 150 -3.39 18.13 -3.20
C GLN A 150 -2.41 19.12 -3.82
N HIS A 151 -1.26 18.64 -4.31
CA HIS A 151 -0.26 19.48 -4.98
C HIS A 151 -0.58 19.73 -6.47
N SER A 152 -1.68 19.16 -7.00
CA SER A 152 -2.11 19.27 -8.41
C SER A 152 -2.37 20.70 -8.91
N GLY A 153 -2.63 21.65 -8.00
CA GLY A 153 -2.98 23.03 -8.34
C GLY A 153 -1.82 23.95 -8.73
N THR A 154 -0.57 23.50 -8.63
CA THR A 154 0.61 24.41 -8.70
C THR A 154 1.54 24.15 -9.88
N MET A 155 1.45 23.01 -10.58
CA MET A 155 2.35 22.66 -11.69
C MET A 155 1.60 22.12 -12.91
N GLU A 156 1.58 22.87 -14.01
CA GLU A 156 1.07 22.42 -15.32
C GLU A 156 2.10 21.58 -16.08
N ASP A 157 2.71 20.59 -15.42
CA ASP A 157 3.65 19.66 -16.07
C ASP A 157 2.90 18.42 -16.61
N VAL A 158 3.27 17.96 -17.80
CA VAL A 158 2.70 16.75 -18.43
C VAL A 158 3.00 15.53 -17.58
N ASP A 159 4.21 15.45 -17.02
CA ASP A 159 4.63 14.35 -16.15
C ASP A 159 3.79 14.31 -14.89
N PHE A 160 3.46 15.47 -14.33
CA PHE A 160 2.62 15.57 -13.14
C PHE A 160 1.16 15.16 -13.40
N ASN A 161 0.68 15.35 -14.63
CA ASN A 161 -0.63 14.85 -15.03
C ASN A 161 -0.69 13.31 -15.06
N SER A 162 0.38 12.61 -15.49
CA SER A 162 0.46 11.15 -15.38
C SER A 162 0.46 10.70 -13.92
N VAL A 163 1.20 11.38 -13.05
CA VAL A 163 1.21 11.10 -11.61
C VAL A 163 -0.19 11.21 -11.02
N CYS A 164 -0.88 12.34 -11.24
CA CYS A 164 -2.22 12.56 -10.71
C CYS A 164 -3.23 11.55 -11.27
N SER A 165 -3.19 11.26 -12.56
CA SER A 165 -4.11 10.29 -13.19
C SER A 165 -3.91 8.88 -12.63
N ASN A 166 -2.66 8.51 -12.37
CA ASN A 166 -2.34 7.24 -11.77
C ASN A 166 -2.77 7.18 -10.29
N ALA A 167 -2.55 8.24 -9.53
CA ALA A 167 -3.01 8.31 -8.14
C ALA A 167 -4.55 8.22 -8.03
N GLU A 168 -5.28 8.95 -8.89
CA GLU A 168 -6.74 8.85 -9.02
C GLU A 168 -7.18 7.41 -9.35
N ARG A 169 -6.51 6.76 -10.31
CA ARG A 169 -6.78 5.36 -10.69
C ARG A 169 -6.55 4.40 -9.51
N LEU A 170 -5.47 4.57 -8.76
CA LEU A 170 -5.15 3.73 -7.61
C LEU A 170 -6.14 3.94 -6.46
N LEU A 171 -6.64 5.16 -6.23
CA LEU A 171 -7.70 5.42 -5.26
C LEU A 171 -8.99 4.71 -5.64
N VAL A 172 -9.40 4.75 -6.92
CA VAL A 172 -10.56 4.00 -7.40
C VAL A 172 -10.39 2.51 -7.15
N LEU A 173 -9.24 1.95 -7.55
CA LEU A 173 -8.94 0.54 -7.37
C LEU A 173 -9.01 0.15 -5.89
N CYS A 174 -8.21 0.81 -5.04
CA CYS A 174 -8.09 0.47 -3.63
C CYS A 174 -9.41 0.69 -2.87
N LEU A 175 -10.05 1.86 -3.04
CA LEU A 175 -11.22 2.20 -2.22
C LEU A 175 -12.52 1.61 -2.76
N LEU A 176 -12.70 1.51 -4.07
CA LEU A 176 -14.00 1.20 -4.67
C LEU A 176 -14.08 -0.22 -5.23
N GLU A 177 -13.02 -0.68 -5.89
CA GLU A 177 -13.00 -2.01 -6.54
C GLU A 177 -12.55 -3.12 -5.59
N TYR A 178 -11.60 -2.84 -4.70
CA TYR A 178 -11.06 -3.80 -3.72
C TYR A 178 -11.62 -3.61 -2.30
N GLU A 179 -12.78 -2.98 -2.17
CA GLU A 179 -13.48 -2.78 -0.88
C GLU A 179 -12.60 -2.19 0.25
N GLY A 180 -11.65 -1.31 -0.07
CA GLY A 180 -10.66 -0.84 0.89
C GLY A 180 -11.22 -0.22 2.16
N ILE A 181 -12.40 0.41 2.11
CA ILE A 181 -13.04 0.96 3.31
C ILE A 181 -13.48 -0.14 4.27
N ARG A 182 -13.99 -1.25 3.74
CA ARG A 182 -14.36 -2.41 4.55
C ARG A 182 -13.15 -2.96 5.28
N TYR A 183 -12.01 -3.06 4.60
CA TYR A 183 -10.75 -3.49 5.22
C TYR A 183 -10.23 -2.50 6.25
N MET A 184 -10.31 -1.19 6.01
CA MET A 184 -9.97 -0.18 7.02
C MET A 184 -10.81 -0.34 8.29
N VAL A 185 -12.12 -0.52 8.15
CA VAL A 185 -13.02 -0.72 9.31
C VAL A 185 -12.61 -1.96 10.11
N ARG A 186 -12.25 -3.06 9.43
CA ARG A 186 -11.78 -4.29 10.08
C ARG A 186 -10.43 -4.09 10.78
N ASP A 187 -9.41 -3.58 10.09
CA ASP A 187 -8.07 -3.35 10.64
C ASP A 187 -8.10 -2.45 11.88
N PHE A 188 -8.93 -1.39 11.88
CA PHE A 188 -9.06 -0.51 13.03
C PHE A 188 -9.86 -1.15 14.18
N SER A 189 -10.74 -2.11 13.91
CA SER A 189 -11.49 -2.85 14.94
C SER A 189 -10.61 -3.91 15.62
N GLU A 190 -9.81 -4.66 14.88
CA GLU A 190 -8.91 -5.69 15.41
C GLU A 190 -7.80 -5.09 16.32
N SER A 191 -7.36 -3.85 16.05
CA SER A 191 -6.37 -3.15 16.91
C SER A 191 -6.90 -2.77 18.29
N LEU A 192 -8.23 -2.75 18.51
CA LEU A 192 -8.87 -2.47 19.79
C LEU A 192 -9.05 -3.74 20.62
N GLU A 193 -9.43 -4.86 20.00
CA GLU A 193 -9.55 -6.16 20.69
C GLU A 193 -8.21 -6.63 21.26
N ALA A 194 -7.09 -6.25 20.62
CA ALA A 194 -5.75 -6.48 21.14
C ALA A 194 -5.36 -5.59 22.35
N ARG A 195 -6.12 -4.52 22.63
CA ARG A 195 -5.84 -3.56 23.72
C ARG A 195 -6.80 -3.66 24.92
N ASP A 196 -7.99 -4.20 24.74
CA ASP A 196 -9.00 -4.25 25.81
C ASP A 196 -9.05 -5.63 26.51
N TYR A 197 -8.45 -5.70 27.70
CA TYR A 197 -8.72 -6.73 28.71
C TYR A 197 -9.74 -6.25 29.78
N ASP A 198 -10.43 -5.13 29.54
CA ASP A 198 -11.37 -4.55 30.52
C ASP A 198 -12.75 -4.27 29.90
N SER A 199 -13.78 -4.92 30.45
CA SER A 199 -15.01 -5.28 29.74
C SER A 199 -16.14 -4.25 29.74
N ASP A 200 -15.91 -3.00 30.13
CA ASP A 200 -16.99 -2.01 30.32
C ASP A 200 -17.01 -0.81 29.34
N THR A 201 -16.11 -0.75 28.36
CA THR A 201 -15.98 0.40 27.44
C THR A 201 -16.52 0.19 26.01
N LEU A 202 -17.32 -0.86 25.79
CA LEU A 202 -17.82 -1.30 24.48
C LEU A 202 -18.66 -0.25 23.71
N LYS A 203 -19.18 0.79 24.36
CA LYS A 203 -19.99 1.84 23.67
C LYS A 203 -19.20 3.10 23.31
N GLN A 204 -18.02 3.32 23.88
CA GLN A 204 -17.17 4.49 23.62
C GLN A 204 -15.99 4.17 22.69
N GLY A 205 -15.61 2.89 22.56
CA GLY A 205 -14.42 2.45 21.80
C GLY A 205 -14.52 2.57 20.28
N HIS A 206 -15.73 2.63 19.70
CA HIS A 206 -15.90 2.64 18.25
C HIS A 206 -15.85 4.02 17.58
N LEU A 207 -16.06 5.10 18.34
CA LEU A 207 -16.17 6.46 17.78
C LEU A 207 -14.85 7.00 17.16
N PRO A 208 -13.66 6.74 17.75
CA PRO A 208 -12.40 7.23 17.20
C PRO A 208 -12.04 6.66 15.82
N PHE A 209 -12.40 5.41 15.51
CA PHE A 209 -12.07 4.83 14.20
C PHE A 209 -13.02 5.29 13.11
N PHE A 210 -14.33 5.41 13.39
CA PHE A 210 -15.27 5.97 12.41
C PHE A 210 -14.86 7.40 12.06
N SER A 211 -14.36 8.15 13.05
CA SER A 211 -13.74 9.47 12.81
C SER A 211 -12.51 9.37 11.90
N ARG A 212 -11.57 8.44 12.14
CA ARG A 212 -10.37 8.29 11.31
C ARG A 212 -10.67 7.83 9.88
N VAL A 213 -11.58 6.88 9.70
CA VAL A 213 -12.05 6.45 8.37
C VAL A 213 -12.77 7.59 7.67
N ALA A 214 -13.64 8.31 8.37
CA ALA A 214 -14.32 9.48 7.81
C ALA A 214 -13.33 10.58 7.41
N GLN A 215 -12.30 10.85 8.22
CA GLN A 215 -11.23 11.79 7.90
C GLN A 215 -10.44 11.37 6.65
N MET A 216 -10.11 10.07 6.51
CA MET A 216 -9.43 9.55 5.31
C MET A 216 -10.30 9.63 4.06
N VAL A 217 -11.59 9.31 4.17
CA VAL A 217 -12.53 9.44 3.05
C VAL A 217 -12.71 10.91 2.67
N ALA A 218 -12.87 11.79 3.66
CA ALA A 218 -13.06 13.22 3.43
C ALA A 218 -11.81 13.92 2.90
N SER A 219 -10.62 13.35 3.10
CA SER A 219 -9.36 13.90 2.56
C SER A 219 -9.17 13.59 1.07
N VAL A 220 -9.92 12.63 0.51
CA VAL A 220 -9.90 12.34 -0.93
C VAL A 220 -10.53 13.53 -1.68
N PRO A 221 -9.76 14.24 -2.52
CA PRO A 221 -10.26 15.44 -3.18
C PRO A 221 -11.39 15.12 -4.18
N ASP A 222 -12.54 15.82 -4.06
CA ASP A 222 -13.61 15.78 -5.07
C ASP A 222 -13.20 16.63 -6.28
N LYS A 223 -13.18 16.03 -7.47
CA LYS A 223 -13.06 16.72 -8.77
C LYS A 223 -12.04 17.88 -8.84
N MET A 224 -10.84 17.71 -8.27
CA MET A 224 -9.81 18.77 -8.37
C MET A 224 -9.30 18.99 -9.80
N ARG A 225 -9.57 18.06 -10.73
CA ARG A 225 -9.09 18.13 -12.10
C ARG A 225 -10.16 17.69 -13.12
N PRO A 226 -10.29 18.36 -14.28
CA PRO A 226 -11.26 18.01 -15.32
C PRO A 226 -11.14 16.58 -15.88
N LYS A 227 -9.96 15.95 -15.73
CA LYS A 227 -9.65 14.60 -16.21
C LYS A 227 -9.82 13.50 -15.15
N ALA A 228 -10.28 13.85 -13.94
CA ALA A 228 -10.46 12.87 -12.88
C ALA A 228 -11.56 11.84 -13.24
N PRO A 229 -11.43 10.57 -12.83
CA PRO A 229 -12.46 9.56 -13.03
C PRO A 229 -13.82 10.00 -12.48
N VAL A 230 -14.89 9.81 -13.26
CA VAL A 230 -16.27 10.18 -12.86
C VAL A 230 -16.71 9.47 -11.57
N VAL A 231 -16.18 8.27 -11.30
CA VAL A 231 -16.44 7.51 -10.08
C VAL A 231 -15.91 8.17 -8.81
N LEU A 232 -14.92 9.05 -8.92
CA LEU A 232 -14.45 9.88 -7.81
C LEU A 232 -15.29 11.15 -7.61
N SER A 233 -16.33 11.37 -8.42
CA SER A 233 -17.29 12.44 -8.14
C SER A 233 -18.00 12.18 -6.82
N SER A 234 -18.15 13.23 -6.01
CA SER A 234 -18.78 13.18 -4.68
C SER A 234 -19.95 12.20 -4.57
N HIS A 235 -20.97 12.31 -5.41
CA HIS A 235 -22.14 11.43 -5.27
C HIS A 235 -21.87 9.93 -5.54
N HIS A 236 -21.07 9.57 -6.55
CA HIS A 236 -20.74 8.17 -6.84
C HIS A 236 -19.79 7.60 -5.78
N PHE A 237 -18.79 8.40 -5.43
CA PHE A 237 -17.80 8.07 -4.43
C PHE A 237 -18.48 7.82 -3.08
N PHE A 238 -19.20 8.81 -2.54
CA PHE A 238 -19.89 8.66 -1.25
C PHE A 238 -20.91 7.52 -1.25
N LYS A 239 -21.65 7.31 -2.34
CA LYS A 239 -22.57 6.17 -2.43
C LYS A 239 -21.84 4.83 -2.24
N LYS A 240 -20.70 4.62 -2.91
CA LYS A 240 -19.90 3.40 -2.79
C LYS A 240 -19.29 3.25 -1.40
N ILE A 241 -18.76 4.33 -0.84
CA ILE A 241 -18.19 4.34 0.52
C ILE A 241 -19.25 3.96 1.56
N ILE A 242 -20.44 4.56 1.50
CA ILE A 242 -21.54 4.26 2.44
C ILE A 242 -21.95 2.80 2.35
N ILE A 243 -22.05 2.23 1.15
CA ILE A 243 -22.36 0.80 0.97
C ILE A 243 -21.32 -0.08 1.65
N GLN A 244 -20.03 0.23 1.51
CA GLN A 244 -18.96 -0.54 2.17
C GLN A 244 -18.95 -0.38 3.68
N LEU A 245 -19.19 0.83 4.20
CA LEU A 245 -19.30 1.08 5.64
C LEU A 245 -20.45 0.29 6.26
N LEU A 246 -21.62 0.29 5.63
CA LEU A 246 -22.78 -0.48 6.08
C LEU A 246 -22.51 -1.98 5.99
N GLY A 247 -21.93 -2.45 4.88
CA GLY A 247 -21.55 -3.87 4.72
C GLY A 247 -20.52 -4.34 5.75
N GLY A 248 -19.55 -3.48 6.09
CA GLY A 248 -18.57 -3.75 7.15
C GLY A 248 -19.19 -3.77 8.54
N ALA A 249 -20.09 -2.84 8.86
CA ALA A 249 -20.76 -2.76 10.16
C ALA A 249 -21.77 -3.91 10.38
N GLU A 250 -22.41 -4.42 9.32
CA GLU A 250 -23.38 -5.52 9.40
C GLU A 250 -22.74 -6.91 9.47
N GLY A 251 -21.41 -7.04 9.41
CA GLY A 251 -20.70 -8.32 9.48
C GLY A 251 -21.02 -9.31 8.36
N LYS A 252 -21.68 -8.86 7.28
CA LYS A 252 -22.07 -9.72 6.15
C LYS A 252 -20.86 -10.07 5.29
N GLY A 253 -20.14 -11.11 5.68
CA GLY A 253 -19.35 -11.92 4.76
C GLY A 253 -20.29 -12.59 3.77
N TYR A 254 -20.04 -12.41 2.47
CA TYR A 254 -20.49 -13.36 1.45
C TYR A 254 -19.36 -14.35 1.21
#